data_AF-A0A813BWB9-F1
#
_entry.id   AF-A0A813BWB9-F1
#
_cell.length_a   1.000
_cell.length_b   1.000
_cell.length_c   1.000
_cell.angle_alpha   90.00
_cell.angle_beta   90.00
_cell.angle_gamma   90.00
#
_symmetry.space_group_name_H-M   'P 1'
#
loop_
_entity.id
_entity.type
_entity.pdbx_description
1 polymer ?
#
loop_
_entity_poly.entity_id
_entity_poly.type
_entity_poly.pdbx_seq_one_letter_code
_entity_poly.pdbx_strand_id
1 'polypeptide(L)'
;MEEGEGALAAEDAEKRSPNDFALWKASKPGEPAWESKWGPGRPGWHIECSVMATDVNGEYLDIHAGGEDLKFPHHDNEMAQSEAYLQRSQWVNYFWHAGHLHIEGLKMSKSLKNFITIRQALGMHSPRQLRMMFLMQ
;
A
#
# COMPACT_ATOMS: atom_id res chain seq x y z
N MET A 1 -14.63 0.22 -11.71
CA MET A 1 -13.27 0.00 -11.17
C MET A 1 -13.37 0.22 -9.68
N GLU A 2 -13.66 -0.85 -8.97
CA GLU A 2 -14.02 -0.90 -7.54
C GLU A 2 -12.96 -1.70 -6.76
N GLU A 3 -11.70 -1.62 -7.18
CA GLU A 3 -10.57 -2.36 -6.60
C GLU A 3 -9.48 -1.42 -6.10
N GLY A 4 -9.89 -0.41 -5.34
CA GLY A 4 -9.02 0.26 -4.39
C GLY A 4 -9.66 0.09 -3.03
N GLU A 5 -8.96 -0.51 -2.07
CA GLU A 5 -9.36 -0.61 -0.66
C GLU A 5 -9.40 0.77 0.00
N GLY A 6 -10.29 1.62 -0.51
CA GLY A 6 -10.59 2.97 -0.05
C GLY A 6 -12.05 3.35 -0.34
N ALA A 7 -12.83 2.50 -1.03
CA ALA A 7 -14.28 2.56 -0.96
C ALA A 7 -14.72 1.81 0.29
N LEU A 8 -15.21 2.55 1.30
CA LEU A 8 -16.09 2.02 2.33
C LEU A 8 -17.37 1.51 1.64
N ALA A 9 -17.31 0.34 1.01
CA ALA A 9 -18.40 -0.20 0.22
C ALA A 9 -18.96 -1.47 0.88
N ALA A 10 -20.23 -1.33 1.25
CA ALA A 10 -21.22 -2.32 1.66
C ALA A 10 -21.04 -2.94 3.06
N GLU A 11 -22.17 -3.06 3.76
CA GLU A 11 -22.32 -3.73 5.06
C GLU A 11 -21.87 -5.19 4.96
N ASP A 12 -20.58 -5.46 5.17
CA ASP A 12 -20.03 -6.80 5.22
C ASP A 12 -20.51 -7.50 6.50
N ALA A 13 -21.53 -8.36 6.36
CA ALA A 13 -21.96 -9.28 7.41
C ALA A 13 -20.85 -10.23 7.92
N GLU A 14 -19.70 -10.27 7.23
CA GLU A 14 -18.53 -11.07 7.57
C GLU A 14 -17.60 -10.38 8.59
N LYS A 15 -17.60 -9.05 8.67
CA LYS A 15 -16.73 -8.29 9.57
C LYS A 15 -17.39 -8.11 10.93
N ARG A 16 -16.59 -8.24 12.00
CA ARG A 16 -17.07 -7.98 13.38
C ARG A 16 -17.01 -6.49 13.71
N SER A 17 -16.08 -5.78 13.09
CA SER A 17 -15.86 -4.34 13.23
C SER A 17 -15.71 -3.69 11.86
N PRO A 18 -16.19 -2.44 11.67
CA PRO A 18 -15.95 -1.70 10.43
C PRO A 18 -14.45 -1.47 10.15
N ASN A 19 -13.59 -1.58 11.15
CA ASN A 19 -12.14 -1.43 11.02
C ASN A 19 -11.44 -2.74 10.63
N ASP A 20 -12.15 -3.86 10.51
CA ASP A 20 -11.56 -5.14 10.11
C ASP A 20 -11.11 -5.08 8.64
N PHE A 21 -9.90 -5.59 8.39
CA PHE A 21 -9.31 -5.70 7.05
C PHE A 21 -8.91 -7.16 6.75
N ALA A 22 -8.93 -7.51 5.46
CA ALA A 22 -8.70 -8.89 5.03
C ALA A 22 -7.21 -9.25 5.05
N LEU A 23 -6.88 -10.37 5.71
CA LEU A 23 -5.55 -10.99 5.61
C LEU A 23 -5.46 -11.95 4.41
N TRP A 24 -6.55 -12.67 4.13
CA TRP A 24 -6.68 -13.60 3.03
C TRP A 24 -8.04 -13.42 2.39
N LYS A 25 -8.08 -13.34 1.06
CA LYS A 25 -9.31 -13.17 0.28
C LYS A 25 -9.55 -14.41 -0.55
N ALA A 26 -10.75 -14.99 -0.46
CA ALA A 26 -11.17 -16.05 -1.37
C ALA A 26 -11.14 -15.53 -2.82
N SER A 27 -10.58 -16.32 -3.74
CA SER A 27 -10.50 -15.93 -5.14
C SER A 27 -11.79 -16.24 -5.89
N LYS A 28 -12.23 -15.32 -6.75
CA LYS A 28 -13.39 -15.55 -7.62
C LYS A 28 -13.01 -16.51 -8.76
N PRO A 29 -13.99 -17.20 -9.37
CA PRO A 29 -13.72 -18.05 -10.53
C PRO A 29 -12.97 -17.29 -11.63
N GLY A 30 -11.83 -17.83 -12.08
CA GLY A 30 -11.00 -17.24 -13.12
C GLY A 30 -9.93 -16.26 -12.63
N GLU A 31 -9.92 -15.90 -11.34
CA GLU A 31 -8.82 -15.13 -10.73
C GLU A 31 -7.67 -16.06 -10.30
N PRO A 32 -6.42 -15.56 -10.22
CA PRO A 32 -5.33 -16.30 -9.61
C PRO A 32 -5.65 -16.74 -8.18
N ALA A 33 -5.25 -17.95 -7.82
CA ALA A 33 -5.51 -18.52 -6.50
C ALA A 33 -4.36 -19.43 -6.06
N TRP A 34 -4.10 -19.43 -4.76
CA TRP A 34 -3.17 -20.33 -4.09
C TRP A 34 -3.92 -21.15 -3.04
N GLU A 35 -3.50 -22.40 -2.84
CA GLU A 35 -4.05 -23.25 -1.79
C GLU A 35 -3.67 -22.72 -0.41
N SER A 36 -4.60 -22.79 0.54
CA SER A 36 -4.37 -22.41 1.93
C SER A 36 -5.29 -23.22 2.85
N LYS A 37 -5.04 -23.15 4.16
CA LYS A 37 -5.91 -23.79 5.17
C LYS A 37 -7.34 -23.21 5.21
N TRP A 38 -7.57 -22.08 4.55
CA TRP A 38 -8.88 -21.42 4.44
C TRP A 38 -9.50 -21.58 3.04
N GLY A 39 -8.92 -22.46 2.21
CA GLY A 39 -9.33 -22.67 0.83
C GLY A 39 -8.56 -21.79 -0.17
N PRO A 40 -8.86 -21.95 -1.47
CA PRO A 40 -8.19 -21.23 -2.54
C PRO A 40 -8.45 -19.72 -2.45
N GLY A 41 -7.38 -18.93 -2.50
CA GLY A 41 -7.47 -17.48 -2.40
C GLY A 41 -6.17 -16.75 -2.70
N ARG A 42 -6.09 -15.50 -2.25
CA ARG A 42 -4.93 -14.63 -2.41
C ARG A 42 -4.71 -13.79 -1.15
N PRO A 43 -3.48 -13.34 -0.89
CA PRO A 43 -3.21 -12.43 0.21
C PRO A 43 -3.99 -11.11 0.07
N GLY A 44 -4.30 -10.48 1.20
CA GLY A 44 -4.74 -9.08 1.25
C GLY A 44 -3.56 -8.13 0.99
N TRP A 45 -3.85 -6.91 0.57
CA TRP A 45 -2.81 -5.93 0.19
C TRP A 45 -1.77 -5.68 1.30
N HIS A 46 -2.21 -5.55 2.55
CA HIS A 46 -1.34 -5.22 3.67
C HIS A 46 -0.43 -6.38 4.10
N ILE A 47 -0.94 -7.62 4.10
CA ILE A 47 -0.19 -8.77 4.67
C ILE A 47 1.04 -9.11 3.85
N GLU A 48 1.04 -8.79 2.56
CA GLU A 48 2.17 -9.01 1.68
C GLU A 48 3.41 -8.24 2.19
N CYS A 49 3.25 -6.95 2.49
CA CYS A 49 4.34 -6.11 2.96
C CYS A 49 4.83 -6.53 4.35
N SER A 50 3.95 -6.79 5.31
CA SER A 50 4.33 -7.26 6.66
C SER A 50 5.15 -8.55 6.61
N VAL A 51 4.71 -9.53 5.81
CA VAL A 51 5.39 -10.83 5.71
C VAL A 51 6.74 -10.67 5.02
N MET A 52 6.79 -10.04 3.84
CA MET A 52 8.04 -9.91 3.09
C MET A 52 9.07 -9.05 3.81
N ALA A 53 8.65 -7.95 4.43
CA ALA A 53 9.55 -7.06 5.15
C ALA A 53 10.17 -7.76 6.37
N THR A 54 9.37 -8.53 7.11
CA THR A 54 9.85 -9.28 8.29
C THR A 54 10.68 -10.49 7.90
N ASP A 55 10.33 -11.20 6.83
CA ASP A 55 11.10 -12.36 6.34
C ASP A 55 12.51 -11.97 5.88
N VAL A 56 12.64 -10.82 5.20
CA VAL A 56 13.93 -10.35 4.68
C VAL A 56 14.77 -9.63 5.74
N ASN A 57 14.16 -8.78 6.58
CA ASN A 57 14.90 -7.90 7.50
C ASN A 57 14.91 -8.39 8.95
N GLY A 58 14.14 -9.43 9.26
CA GLY A 58 13.93 -9.92 10.62
C GLY A 58 12.83 -9.17 11.37
N GLU A 59 12.83 -9.28 12.69
CA GLU A 59 11.74 -8.82 13.56
C GLU A 59 11.63 -7.29 13.69
N TYR A 60 12.62 -6.53 13.19
CA TYR A 60 12.72 -5.09 13.37
C TYR A 60 13.11 -4.39 12.07
N LEU A 61 12.47 -3.24 11.81
CA LEU A 61 12.87 -2.34 10.75
C LEU A 61 13.29 -0.99 11.33
N ASP A 62 14.45 -0.52 10.94
CA ASP A 62 14.85 0.85 11.28
C ASP A 62 14.03 1.88 10.51
N ILE A 63 13.88 1.69 9.21
CA ILE A 63 13.16 2.61 8.32
C ILE A 63 12.17 1.83 7.45
N HIS A 64 10.90 2.23 7.50
CA HIS A 64 9.88 1.79 6.56
C HIS A 64 9.31 3.00 5.81
N ALA A 65 9.23 2.95 4.49
CA ALA A 65 8.97 4.13 3.66
C ALA A 65 7.90 3.90 2.61
N GLY A 66 7.22 4.98 2.22
CA GLY A 66 6.15 4.93 1.22
C GLY A 66 5.68 6.31 0.77
N GLY A 67 4.69 6.37 -0.10
CA GLY A 67 3.93 7.60 -0.33
C GLY A 67 3.08 7.95 0.89
N GLU A 68 2.77 9.22 1.11
CA GLU A 68 1.92 9.66 2.23
C GLU A 68 0.52 9.01 2.23
N ASP A 69 -0.01 8.63 1.07
CA ASP A 69 -1.24 7.85 0.93
C ASP A 69 -1.14 6.42 1.50
N LEU A 70 0.06 5.89 1.68
CA LEU A 70 0.27 4.58 2.31
C LEU A 70 0.28 4.66 3.84
N LYS A 71 0.39 5.85 4.42
CA LYS A 71 0.37 6.01 5.88
C LYS A 71 -0.88 5.36 6.49
N PHE A 72 -2.05 5.65 5.92
CA PHE A 72 -3.31 5.05 6.32
C PHE A 72 -4.13 4.63 5.09
N PRO A 73 -4.70 3.42 5.06
CA PRO A 73 -4.67 2.39 6.11
C PRO A 73 -3.45 1.45 6.01
N HIS A 74 -2.60 1.59 4.98
CA HIS A 74 -1.65 0.54 4.62
C HIS A 74 -0.59 0.27 5.70
N HIS A 75 0.23 1.25 6.07
CA HIS A 75 1.27 1.06 7.08
C HIS A 75 0.70 0.85 8.48
N ASP A 76 -0.45 1.45 8.81
CA ASP A 76 -1.15 1.19 10.07
C ASP A 76 -1.55 -0.29 10.20
N ASN A 77 -2.08 -0.87 9.12
CA ASN A 77 -2.45 -2.28 9.09
C ASN A 77 -1.23 -3.20 9.07
N GLU A 78 -0.14 -2.82 8.39
CA GLU A 78 1.12 -3.57 8.44
C GLU A 78 1.70 -3.62 9.86
N MET A 79 1.68 -2.50 10.56
CA MET A 79 2.10 -2.41 11.96
C MET A 79 1.23 -3.30 12.83
N ALA A 80 -0.10 -3.21 12.70
CA ALA A 80 -1.03 -4.05 13.45
C ALA A 80 -0.79 -5.55 13.21
N GLN A 81 -0.52 -5.96 11.98
CA GLN A 81 -0.22 -7.35 11.62
C GLN A 81 1.11 -7.81 12.24
N SER A 82 2.18 -7.05 12.01
CA SER A 82 3.54 -7.42 12.42
C SER A 82 3.70 -7.41 13.93
N GLU A 83 3.19 -6.39 14.63
CA GLU A 83 3.28 -6.28 16.09
C GLU A 83 2.47 -7.37 16.79
N ALA A 84 1.28 -7.70 16.28
CA ALA A 84 0.46 -8.80 16.80
C ALA A 84 1.14 -10.16 16.60
N TYR A 85 1.76 -10.39 15.43
CA TYR A 85 2.46 -11.64 15.13
C TYR A 85 3.72 -11.81 15.98
N LEU A 86 4.54 -10.76 16.10
CA LEU A 86 5.81 -10.77 16.83
C LEU A 86 5.64 -10.66 18.36
N GLN A 87 4.44 -10.31 18.83
CA GLN A 87 4.14 -10.00 20.24
C GLN A 87 5.05 -8.88 20.79
N ARG A 88 5.23 -7.84 19.99
CA ARG A 88 6.05 -6.66 20.32
C ARG A 88 5.27 -5.39 20.05
N SER A 89 5.58 -4.33 20.79
CA SER A 89 4.92 -3.03 20.66
C SER A 89 5.62 -2.08 19.68
N GLN A 90 6.66 -2.55 18.99
CA GLN A 90 7.41 -1.73 18.05
C GLN A 90 8.04 -2.60 16.97
N TRP A 91 7.45 -2.58 15.78
CA TRP A 91 7.99 -3.24 14.59
C TRP A 91 8.95 -2.33 13.79
N VAL A 92 8.63 -1.03 13.70
CA VAL A 92 9.38 -0.03 12.93
C VAL A 92 9.84 1.12 13.83
N ASN A 93 11.09 1.55 13.71
CA ASN A 93 11.60 2.73 14.45
C ASN A 93 11.16 4.05 13.81
N TYR A 94 11.28 4.16 12.48
CA TYR A 94 10.97 5.39 11.75
C TYR A 94 10.18 5.12 10.47
N PHE A 95 9.06 5.82 10.31
CA PHE A 95 8.35 5.89 9.05
C PHE A 95 8.76 7.13 8.24
N TRP A 96 9.05 6.95 6.96
CA TRP A 96 9.30 8.04 6.02
C TRP A 96 8.27 8.05 4.90
N HIS A 97 7.43 9.08 4.88
CA HIS A 97 6.45 9.29 3.83
C HIS A 97 6.82 10.41 2.86
N ALA A 98 6.79 10.12 1.56
CA ALA A 98 6.94 11.13 0.51
C ALA A 98 5.59 11.79 0.18
N GLY A 99 5.56 13.12 0.13
CA GLY A 99 4.35 13.88 -0.16
C GLY A 99 3.84 13.70 -1.60
N HIS A 100 2.60 14.12 -1.84
CA HIS A 100 1.98 14.03 -3.16
C HIS A 100 2.57 15.00 -4.19
N LEU A 101 2.66 14.54 -5.44
CA LEU A 101 2.89 15.42 -6.59
C LEU A 101 1.61 16.14 -6.99
N HIS A 102 1.75 17.43 -7.32
CA HIS A 102 0.66 18.29 -7.76
C HIS A 102 0.92 18.79 -9.18
N ILE A 103 -0.14 18.85 -10.00
CA ILE A 103 -0.15 19.50 -11.31
C ILE A 103 -1.16 20.62 -11.24
N GLU A 104 -0.72 21.86 -11.52
CA GLU A 104 -1.57 23.06 -11.48
C GLU A 104 -2.31 23.23 -10.14
N GLY A 105 -1.62 22.88 -9.04
CA GLY A 105 -2.18 22.95 -7.67
C GLY A 105 -3.11 21.80 -7.29
N LEU A 106 -3.42 20.88 -8.21
CA LEU A 106 -4.25 19.71 -7.93
C LEU A 106 -3.40 18.46 -7.73
N LYS A 107 -3.74 17.64 -6.74
CA LYS A 107 -3.13 16.33 -6.54
C LYS A 107 -3.22 15.51 -7.83
N MET A 108 -2.11 14.90 -8.23
CA MET A 108 -2.10 13.97 -9.36
C MET A 108 -2.89 12.70 -8.99
N SER A 109 -3.91 12.34 -9.78
CA SER A 109 -4.67 11.12 -9.56
C SER A 109 -5.26 10.55 -10.85
N LYS A 110 -5.49 9.22 -10.85
CA LYS A 110 -6.15 8.54 -11.96
C LYS A 110 -7.61 8.98 -12.11
N SER A 111 -8.30 9.28 -11.01
CA SER A 111 -9.72 9.69 -11.02
C SER A 111 -9.91 11.06 -11.66
N LEU A 112 -9.00 12.01 -11.39
CA LEU A 112 -9.00 13.32 -12.03
C LEU A 112 -8.46 13.29 -13.48
N LYS A 113 -7.93 12.14 -13.92
CA LYS A 113 -7.28 11.96 -15.23
C LYS A 113 -6.20 13.00 -15.52
N ASN A 114 -5.62 13.60 -14.48
CA ASN A 114 -4.61 14.66 -14.57
C ASN A 114 -3.20 14.10 -14.35
N PHE A 115 -2.95 12.83 -14.66
CA PHE A 115 -1.66 12.19 -14.42
C PHE A 115 -0.77 12.20 -15.66
N ILE A 116 0.52 12.38 -15.42
CA ILE A 116 1.56 12.26 -16.44
C ILE A 116 2.35 11.00 -16.13
N THR A 117 2.42 10.08 -17.09
CA THR A 117 3.26 8.89 -16.93
C THR A 117 4.74 9.26 -17.01
N ILE A 118 5.59 8.47 -16.36
CA ILE A 118 7.05 8.64 -16.47
C ILE A 118 7.51 8.61 -17.94
N ARG A 119 6.89 7.76 -18.78
CA ARG A 119 7.21 7.70 -20.22
C ARG A 119 6.89 9.00 -20.94
N GLN A 120 5.75 9.63 -20.66
CA GLN A 120 5.40 10.94 -21.22
C GLN A 120 6.35 12.03 -20.73
N ALA A 121 6.64 12.07 -19.42
CA ALA A 121 7.57 13.03 -18.84
C ALA A 121 8.98 12.93 -19.46
N LEU A 122 9.45 11.70 -19.68
CA LEU A 122 10.74 11.42 -20.32
C LEU A 122 10.77 11.74 -21.83
N GLY A 123 9.61 11.90 -22.46
CA GLY A 123 9.51 12.42 -23.83
C GLY A 123 9.73 13.94 -23.91
N MET A 124 9.55 14.66 -22.79
CA MET A 124 9.66 16.13 -22.72
C MET A 124 10.94 16.59 -22.02
N HIS A 125 11.44 15.81 -21.07
CA HIS A 125 12.60 16.14 -20.25
C HIS A 125 13.53 14.95 -20.09
N SER A 126 14.84 15.21 -19.95
CA SER A 126 15.80 14.17 -19.61
C SER A 126 15.58 13.62 -18.19
N PRO A 127 15.96 12.36 -17.91
CA PRO A 127 15.88 11.81 -16.56
C PRO A 127 16.58 12.66 -15.49
N ARG A 128 17.69 13.35 -15.87
CA ARG A 128 18.45 14.21 -14.96
C ARG A 128 17.68 15.49 -14.62
N GLN A 129 16.99 16.08 -15.59
CA GLN A 129 16.14 17.25 -15.36
C GLN A 129 14.98 16.91 -14.43
N LEU A 130 14.28 15.79 -14.68
CA LEU A 130 13.19 15.32 -13.80
C LEU A 130 13.69 15.04 -12.38
N ARG A 131 14.84 14.37 -12.24
CA ARG A 131 15.44 14.13 -10.91
C ARG A 131 15.74 15.43 -10.19
N MET A 132 16.38 16.40 -10.85
CA MET A 132 16.70 17.68 -10.22
C MET A 132 15.43 18.43 -9.81
N MET A 133 14.39 18.40 -10.66
CA MET A 133 13.10 19.00 -10.34
C MET A 133 12.49 18.41 -9.06
N PHE A 134 12.46 17.09 -8.90
CA PHE A 134 11.89 16.45 -7.70
C PHE A 134 12.73 16.66 -6.43
N LEU A 135 14.05 16.85 -6.55
CA LEU A 135 14.94 17.10 -5.41
C LEU A 135 14.89 18.54 -4.89
N MET A 136 14.32 19.47 -5.65
CA MET A 136 14.25 20.90 -5.30
C MET A 136 12.85 21.33 -4.80
N GLN A 137 11.96 20.38 -4.53
CA GLN A 137 10.60 20.62 -4.06
C GLN A 137 10.54 20.75 -2.54
#